data_AF-A0A7Y4I1D5-F1
#
_entry.id   AF-A0A7Y4I1D5-F1
#
_cell.length_a   1.000
_cell.length_b   1.000
_cell.length_c   1.000
_cell.angle_alpha   90.00
_cell.angle_beta   90.00
_cell.angle_gamma   90.00
#
_symmetry.space_group_name_H-M   'P 1'
#
loop_
_entity.id
_entity.type
_entity.pdbx_description
1 polymer ?
#
loop_
_entity_poly.entity_id
_entity_poly.type
_entity_poly.pdbx_seq_one_letter_code
_entity_poly.pdbx_strand_id
1 'polypeptide(L)'
;MCGTSSDLTLTDTSSSGCACCAPRDSKTESVPAVGSISASFGVAGLTCGSCASRVSSAIGEIDDVTDVQIDLVYGGTSTVTVLSNQAVPAAAVRSAVEQAGYQLSNA
;
A
#
# COMPACT_ATOMS: atom_id res chain seq x y z
N MET A 1 -19.09 11.86 56.18
CA MET A 1 -17.95 11.92 57.11
C MET A 1 -17.35 10.51 57.19
N CYS A 2 -16.03 10.40 57.09
CA CYS A 2 -15.17 9.25 56.75
C CYS A 2 -15.52 7.82 57.24
N GLY A 3 -15.09 6.83 56.44
CA GLY A 3 -14.82 5.43 56.84
C GLY A 3 -14.73 4.48 55.62
N THR A 4 -13.60 4.39 54.90
CA THR A 4 -12.48 3.43 55.09
C THR A 4 -12.70 2.01 54.53
N SER A 5 -12.04 1.76 53.38
CA SER A 5 -11.30 0.55 52.95
C SER A 5 -11.87 -0.85 53.18
N SER A 6 -12.06 -1.59 52.09
CA SER A 6 -11.76 -3.03 51.95
C SER A 6 -11.74 -3.33 50.45
N ASP A 7 -10.55 -3.47 49.88
CA ASP A 7 -10.03 -4.77 49.45
C ASP A 7 -11.11 -5.62 48.78
N LEU A 8 -11.03 -5.76 47.46
CA LEU A 8 -11.31 -7.02 46.82
C LEU A 8 -10.61 -7.05 45.47
N THR A 9 -9.66 -7.98 45.37
CA THR A 9 -9.11 -8.54 44.15
C THR A 9 -10.22 -8.83 43.13
N LEU A 10 -10.45 -7.91 42.19
CA LEU A 10 -11.36 -8.17 41.08
C LEU A 10 -10.61 -8.96 40.00
N THR A 11 -10.38 -10.23 40.32
CA THR A 11 -10.69 -11.30 39.36
C THR A 11 -12.22 -11.43 39.37
N ASP A 12 -12.92 -10.50 38.72
CA ASP A 12 -14.28 -10.76 38.26
C ASP A 12 -14.19 -11.16 36.79
N THR A 13 -13.93 -12.45 36.61
CA THR A 13 -14.40 -13.16 35.43
C THR A 13 -15.89 -13.40 35.66
N SER A 14 -16.74 -12.57 35.06
CA SER A 14 -18.12 -12.98 34.81
C SER A 14 -18.61 -12.44 33.47
N SER A 15 -18.35 -13.25 32.45
CA SER A 15 -19.11 -13.27 31.21
C SER A 15 -20.61 -13.43 31.52
N SER A 16 -21.37 -12.40 31.20
CA SER A 16 -22.65 -12.57 30.51
C SER A 16 -22.63 -11.64 29.32
N GLY A 17 -22.33 -12.23 28.17
CA GLY A 17 -21.95 -11.54 26.96
C GLY A 17 -23.09 -10.78 26.30
N CYS A 18 -22.72 -9.65 25.68
CA CYS A 18 -23.33 -9.08 24.48
C CYS A 18 -22.19 -8.45 23.66
N ALA A 19 -21.59 -9.24 22.76
CA ALA A 19 -20.86 -8.83 21.55
C ALA A 19 -20.05 -7.50 21.57
N CYS A 20 -19.02 -7.40 22.41
CA CYS A 20 -17.98 -6.36 22.31
C CYS A 20 -16.84 -6.87 21.42
N CYS A 21 -16.96 -6.63 20.11
CA CYS A 21 -16.00 -6.98 19.05
C CYS A 21 -14.53 -6.99 19.49
N ALA A 22 -13.92 -8.19 19.45
CA ALA A 22 -12.49 -8.43 19.44
C ALA A 22 -11.76 -7.56 18.38
N PRO A 23 -10.45 -7.27 18.56
CA PRO A 23 -9.73 -6.33 17.73
C PRO A 23 -9.66 -6.89 16.30
N ARG A 24 -10.04 -6.07 15.33
CA ARG A 24 -9.68 -6.31 13.93
C ARG A 24 -8.89 -5.11 13.51
N ASP A 25 -7.59 -5.25 13.74
CA ASP A 25 -6.55 -4.53 13.05
C ASP A 25 -7.02 -4.30 11.60
N SER A 26 -7.32 -3.05 11.28
CA SER A 26 -7.85 -2.65 9.96
C SER A 26 -6.74 -2.63 8.91
N LYS A 27 -5.61 -3.27 9.19
CA LYS A 27 -4.69 -3.71 8.18
C LYS A 27 -5.07 -5.14 7.84
N THR A 28 -5.90 -5.27 6.81
CA THR A 28 -5.74 -6.39 5.89
C THR A 28 -4.27 -6.40 5.50
N GLU A 29 -3.50 -7.24 6.20
CA GLU A 29 -2.26 -7.81 5.71
C GLU A 29 -2.60 -8.41 4.36
N SER A 30 -2.25 -7.65 3.32
CA SER A 30 -2.19 -8.11 1.94
C SER A 30 -1.32 -9.35 1.93
N VAL A 31 -1.97 -10.51 1.97
CA VAL A 31 -1.34 -11.79 1.69
C VAL A 31 -0.57 -11.60 0.38
N PRO A 32 0.78 -11.66 0.37
CA PRO A 32 1.51 -11.57 -0.89
C PRO A 32 1.06 -12.76 -1.72
N ALA A 33 0.39 -12.45 -2.83
CA ALA A 33 -0.10 -13.44 -3.77
C ALA A 33 1.07 -14.33 -4.18
N VAL A 34 1.06 -15.57 -3.67
CA VAL A 34 2.00 -16.62 -4.02
C VAL A 34 1.80 -16.97 -5.50
N GLY A 35 2.47 -16.22 -6.38
CA GLY A 35 2.34 -16.33 -7.83
C GLY A 35 2.52 -15.02 -8.62
N SER A 36 2.58 -13.86 -7.97
CA SER A 36 2.76 -12.57 -8.65
C SER A 36 4.20 -12.10 -8.60
N ILE A 37 4.68 -11.51 -9.70
CA ILE A 37 5.99 -10.86 -9.79
C ILE A 37 5.80 -9.35 -9.66
N SER A 38 6.61 -8.76 -8.78
CA SER A 38 6.63 -7.32 -8.56
C SER A 38 7.93 -6.71 -9.07
N ALA A 39 7.84 -5.65 -9.87
CA ALA A 39 8.97 -4.85 -10.30
C ALA A 39 8.86 -3.44 -9.72
N SER A 40 9.96 -2.91 -9.18
CA SER A 40 10.00 -1.57 -8.60
C SER A 40 10.86 -0.64 -9.45
N PHE A 41 10.33 0.54 -9.75
CA PHE A 41 10.94 1.54 -10.62
C PHE A 41 11.01 2.89 -9.91
N GLY A 42 12.11 3.62 -10.07
CA GLY A 42 12.21 5.00 -9.59
C GLY A 42 11.72 5.98 -10.64
N VAL A 43 10.82 6.89 -10.28
CA VAL A 43 10.35 7.98 -11.16
C VAL A 43 10.66 9.32 -10.51
N ALA A 44 11.44 10.15 -11.21
CA ALA A 44 11.76 11.50 -10.76
C ALA A 44 10.74 12.52 -11.27
N GLY A 45 10.50 13.57 -10.49
CA GLY A 45 9.67 14.71 -10.91
C GLY A 45 8.16 14.54 -10.69
N LEU A 46 7.72 13.47 -10.03
CA LEU A 46 6.35 13.35 -9.55
C LEU A 46 6.14 14.32 -8.37
N THR A 47 5.48 15.45 -8.64
CA THR A 47 5.28 16.55 -7.68
C THR A 47 3.84 16.68 -7.17
N CYS A 48 2.90 15.93 -7.74
CA CYS A 48 1.48 16.03 -7.39
C CYS A 48 0.80 14.66 -7.40
N GLY A 49 -0.11 14.42 -6.45
CA GLY A 49 -0.90 13.18 -6.36
C GLY A 49 -1.62 12.83 -7.66
N SER A 50 -2.27 13.83 -8.26
CA SER A 50 -2.98 13.71 -9.53
C SER A 50 -2.07 13.30 -10.70
N CYS A 51 -0.80 13.70 -10.66
CA CYS A 51 0.20 13.33 -11.67
C CYS A 51 0.57 11.86 -11.54
N ALA A 52 0.81 11.39 -10.32
CA ALA A 52 1.08 9.98 -10.09
C ALA A 52 -0.10 9.11 -10.51
N SER A 53 -1.34 9.52 -10.20
CA SER A 53 -2.53 8.77 -10.62
C SER A 53 -2.62 8.60 -12.14
N ARG A 54 -2.25 9.63 -12.92
CA ARG A 54 -2.19 9.51 -14.39
C ARG A 54 -1.13 8.51 -14.84
N VAL A 55 0.05 8.53 -14.21
CA VAL A 55 1.14 7.60 -14.50
C VAL A 55 0.76 6.17 -14.11
N SER A 56 0.16 5.95 -12.94
CA SER A 56 -0.31 4.61 -12.52
C SER A 56 -1.35 4.07 -13.48
N SER A 57 -2.29 4.90 -13.96
CA SER A 57 -3.27 4.47 -14.94
C SER A 57 -2.62 4.06 -16.25
N ALA A 58 -1.68 4.86 -16.77
CA ALA A 58 -0.96 4.53 -18.00
C ALA A 58 -0.13 3.23 -17.88
N ILE A 59 0.47 2.97 -16.71
CA ILE A 59 1.20 1.72 -16.45
C ILE A 59 0.23 0.54 -16.29
N GLY A 60 -0.94 0.76 -15.69
CA GLY A 60 -1.99 -0.25 -15.54
C GLY A 60 -2.65 -0.67 -16.86
N GLU A 61 -2.47 0.10 -17.94
CA GLU A 61 -2.91 -0.26 -19.29
C GLU A 61 -1.94 -1.23 -20.00
N ILE A 62 -0.76 -1.50 -19.43
CA ILE A 62 0.19 -2.46 -19.98
C ILE A 62 -0.35 -3.88 -19.74
N ASP A 63 -0.34 -4.71 -20.79
CA ASP A 63 -0.69 -6.14 -20.67
C ASP A 63 0.11 -6.81 -19.54
N ASP A 64 -0.55 -7.74 -18.84
CA ASP A 64 -0.03 -8.48 -17.67
C ASP A 64 0.10 -7.70 -16.35
N VAL A 65 -0.13 -6.37 -16.33
CA VAL A 65 -0.18 -5.59 -15.09
C VAL A 65 -1.49 -5.87 -14.35
N THR A 66 -1.36 -6.30 -13.10
CA THR A 66 -2.49 -6.63 -12.22
C THR A 66 -2.75 -5.49 -11.23
N ASP A 67 -1.69 -4.85 -10.73
CA ASP A 67 -1.81 -3.77 -9.75
C ASP A 67 -0.59 -2.82 -9.83
N VAL A 68 -0.80 -1.54 -9.49
CA VAL A 68 0.26 -0.52 -9.50
C VAL A 68 0.19 0.27 -8.20
N GLN A 69 1.27 0.21 -7.42
CA GLN A 69 1.45 0.98 -6.20
C GLN A 69 2.46 2.11 -6.45
N ILE A 70 2.13 3.34 -6.07
CA ILE A 70 3.05 4.48 -6.17
C ILE A 70 3.29 5.06 -4.79
N ASP A 71 4.53 4.96 -4.33
CA ASP A 71 5.05 5.68 -3.18
C ASP A 71 5.57 7.05 -3.63
N LEU A 72 4.71 8.06 -3.46
CA LEU A 72 4.96 9.43 -3.88
C LEU A 72 5.89 10.14 -2.88
N VAL A 73 7.07 10.54 -3.36
CA VAL A 73 8.03 11.33 -2.58
C VAL A 73 8.08 12.76 -3.13
N TYR A 74 7.41 13.68 -2.45
CA TYR A 74 7.37 15.09 -2.83
C TYR A 74 8.78 15.69 -2.89
N GLY A 75 9.17 16.18 -4.07
CA GLY A 75 10.49 16.80 -4.28
C GLY A 75 11.66 15.82 -4.41
N GLY A 76 11.38 14.52 -4.57
CA GLY A 76 12.38 13.48 -4.73
C GLY A 76 12.05 12.47 -5.84
N THR A 77 12.61 11.28 -5.69
CA THR A 77 12.31 10.13 -6.56
C THR A 77 11.19 9.33 -5.92
N SER A 78 10.06 9.22 -6.61
CA SER A 78 8.94 8.38 -6.18
C SER A 78 9.18 6.95 -6.61
N THR A 79 8.74 5.99 -5.80
CA THR A 79 8.90 4.55 -6.10
C THR A 79 7.60 4.01 -6.67
N VAL A 80 7.65 3.38 -7.82
CA VAL A 80 6.51 2.74 -8.48
C VAL A 80 6.71 1.23 -8.45
N THR A 81 5.85 0.53 -7.72
CA THR A 81 5.84 -0.94 -7.67
C THR A 81 4.71 -1.45 -8.55
N VAL A 82 5.08 -2.17 -9.60
CA VAL A 82 4.17 -2.81 -10.55
C VAL A 82 4.06 -4.28 -10.18
N LEU A 83 2.84 -4.74 -9.93
CA LEU A 83 2.53 -6.15 -9.73
C LEU A 83 1.91 -6.70 -11.01
N SER A 84 2.41 -7.86 -11.42
CA SER A 84 2.05 -8.46 -12.70
C SER A 84 2.11 -9.99 -12.59
N ASN A 85 1.35 -10.67 -13.46
CA ASN A 85 1.40 -12.14 -13.55
C ASN A 85 2.59 -12.64 -14.39
N GLN A 86 3.09 -11.80 -15.31
CA GLN A 86 4.27 -12.06 -16.13
C GLN A 86 5.32 -10.96 -15.96
N ALA A 87 6.54 -11.23 -16.44
CA ALA A 87 7.65 -10.29 -16.36
C ALA A 87 7.40 -9.14 -17.35
N VAL A 88 7.01 -7.98 -16.83
CA VAL A 88 6.82 -6.78 -17.64
C VAL A 88 8.19 -6.20 -18.00
N PRO A 89 8.49 -5.97 -19.29
CA PRO A 89 9.76 -5.38 -19.68
C PRO A 89 9.85 -3.93 -19.20
N ALA A 90 10.96 -3.57 -18.57
CA ALA A 90 11.21 -2.21 -18.09
C ALA A 90 11.08 -1.15 -19.20
N ALA A 91 11.34 -1.53 -20.46
CA ALA A 91 11.15 -0.65 -21.62
C ALA A 91 9.68 -0.26 -21.87
N ALA A 92 8.73 -1.16 -21.59
CA ALA A 92 7.29 -0.86 -21.71
C ALA A 92 6.86 0.12 -20.61
N VAL A 93 7.26 -0.16 -19.36
CA VAL A 93 6.99 0.74 -18.22
C VAL A 93 7.61 2.11 -18.47
N ARG A 94 8.86 2.16 -18.95
CA ARG A 94 9.53 3.40 -19.31
C ARG A 94 8.78 4.16 -20.40
N SER A 95 8.34 3.49 -21.46
CA SER A 95 7.60 4.14 -22.55
C SER A 95 6.27 4.71 -22.05
N ALA A 96 5.58 4.04 -21.13
CA ALA A 96 4.35 4.56 -20.52
C ALA A 96 4.62 5.81 -19.65
N VAL A 97 5.69 5.78 -18.85
CA VAL A 97 6.13 6.91 -18.02
C VAL A 97 6.58 8.10 -18.88
N GLU A 98 7.33 7.86 -19.96
CA GLU A 98 7.78 8.89 -20.91
C GLU A 98 6.60 9.50 -21.68
N GLN A 99 5.60 8.70 -22.07
CA GLN A 99 4.35 9.21 -22.67
C GLN A 99 3.54 10.07 -21.69
N ALA A 100 3.61 9.78 -20.38
CA ALA A 100 3.04 10.62 -19.35
C ALA A 100 3.87 11.88 -19.06
N GLY A 101 5.05 12.03 -19.66
CA GLY A 101 5.93 13.19 -19.51
C GLY A 101 6.92 13.11 -18.35
N TYR A 102 7.19 11.91 -17.84
CA TYR A 102 8.09 11.67 -16.71
C TYR A 102 9.32 10.86 -17.12
N GLN A 103 10.34 10.86 -16.26
CA GLN A 103 11.57 10.11 -16.47
C GLN A 103 11.71 9.02 -15.42
N LEU A 104 11.99 7.81 -15.91
CA LEU A 104 12.28 6.65 -15.08
C LEU A 104 13.78 6.68 -14.74
N SER A 105 14.11 6.88 -13.46
CA SER A 105 15.48 7.07 -12.96
C SER A 105 16.24 5.79 -12.68
N ASN A 106 15.57 4.69 -12.37
CA ASN A 106 16.23 3.39 -12.17
C ASN A 106 15.30 2.23 -12.54
N ALA A 107 15.81 1.36 -13.42
CA ALA A 107 15.27 0.06 -13.79
C ALA A 107 16.24 -1.03 -13.32
#